data_AF-A0A847P5F3-F1
#
_entry.id   AF-A0A847P5F3-F1
#
_cell.length_a   1.000
_cell.length_b   1.000
_cell.length_c   1.000
_cell.angle_alpha   90.00
_cell.angle_beta   90.00
_cell.angle_gamma   90.00
#
_symmetry.space_group_name_H-M   'P 1'
#
loop_
_entity.id
_entity.type
_entity.pdbx_description
1 polymer ?
#
loop_
_entity_poly.entity_id
_entity_poly.type
_entity_poly.pdbx_seq_one_letter_code
_entity_poly.pdbx_strand_id
1 'polypeptide(L)'
;MKKILIVLVLMLFAAEESSAGGMSKKGIFHIATAPLITISGIYSSAQVLRNSDHEPTRAAAITDLVILGLQSSGGLVTLISNDDISPVVRRIHRIIGFGVIASGLWLSVANTVDDRVPRSARIAAYGQTVMAVGPQLLFSF
;
A
#
# COMPACT_ATOMS: atom_id res chain seq x y z
N MET A 1 -20.58 -1.89 3.98
CA MET A 1 -19.40 -2.55 3.36
C MET A 1 -19.64 -2.95 1.89
N LYS A 2 -20.67 -3.75 1.55
CA LYS A 2 -20.96 -4.14 0.14
C LYS A 2 -21.07 -2.96 -0.84
N LYS A 3 -21.72 -1.86 -0.44
CA LYS A 3 -21.89 -0.65 -1.28
C LYS A 3 -20.57 0.09 -1.55
N ILE A 4 -19.64 0.12 -0.59
CA ILE A 4 -18.33 0.78 -0.77
C ILE A 4 -17.46 -0.04 -1.73
N LEU A 5 -17.47 -1.37 -1.61
CA LEU A 5 -16.77 -2.25 -2.54
C LEU A 5 -17.31 -2.11 -3.97
N ILE A 6 -18.63 -2.02 -4.12
CA ILE A 6 -19.29 -1.79 -5.42
C ILE A 6 -18.92 -0.42 -6.00
N VAL A 7 -18.83 0.63 -5.19
CA VAL A 7 -18.40 1.96 -5.65
C VAL A 7 -16.92 1.95 -6.07
N LEU A 8 -16.05 1.27 -5.33
CA LEU A 8 -14.64 1.12 -5.69
C LEU A 8 -14.46 0.33 -7.00
N VAL A 9 -15.23 -0.74 -7.17
CA VAL A 9 -15.27 -1.53 -8.40
C VAL A 9 -15.84 -0.74 -9.57
N LEU A 10 -16.91 0.02 -9.37
CA LEU A 10 -17.50 0.87 -10.42
C LEU A 10 -16.58 2.03 -10.81
N MET A 11 -15.83 2.63 -9.88
CA MET A 11 -14.81 3.65 -10.19
C MET A 11 -13.64 3.06 -10.99
N LEU A 12 -13.28 1.79 -10.76
CA LEU A 12 -12.27 1.07 -11.52
C LEU A 12 -12.70 0.79 -12.97
N PHE A 13 -14.00 0.55 -13.21
CA PHE A 13 -14.56 0.28 -14.54
C PHE A 13 -15.00 1.54 -15.30
N ALA A 14 -15.31 2.64 -14.62
CA ALA A 14 -15.80 3.88 -15.24
C ALA A 14 -14.70 4.80 -15.81
N ALA A 15 -13.42 4.46 -15.63
CA ALA A 15 -12.33 5.21 -16.25
C ALA A 15 -12.18 4.81 -17.73
N GLU A 16 -12.95 5.45 -18.62
CA GLU A 16 -12.68 5.44 -20.06
C GLU A 16 -11.51 6.37 -20.41
N GLU A 17 -10.76 6.03 -21.47
CA GLU A 17 -9.64 6.81 -21.98
C GLU A 17 -10.16 8.10 -22.64
N SER A 18 -10.08 9.22 -21.92
CA SER A 18 -10.15 10.54 -22.57
C SER A 18 -8.73 11.00 -22.89
N SER A 19 -8.39 10.92 -24.18
CA SER A 19 -7.09 11.27 -24.78
C SER A 19 -6.84 12.79 -24.86
N ALA A 20 -7.17 13.54 -23.82
CA ALA A 20 -6.88 14.96 -23.71
C ALA A 20 -6.77 15.39 -22.24
N GLY A 21 -5.54 15.45 -21.72
CA GLY A 21 -5.24 16.01 -20.39
C GLY A 21 -5.73 15.24 -19.16
N GLY A 22 -6.32 14.05 -19.33
CA GLY A 22 -6.81 13.21 -18.24
C GLY A 22 -5.73 12.31 -17.63
N MET A 23 -5.79 12.12 -16.31
CA MET A 23 -4.94 11.16 -15.60
C MET A 23 -5.20 9.74 -16.14
N SER A 24 -4.13 9.04 -16.55
CA SER A 24 -4.25 7.68 -17.09
C SER A 24 -4.99 6.75 -16.12
N LYS A 25 -5.68 5.71 -16.63
CA LYS A 25 -6.34 4.69 -15.78
C LYS A 25 -5.39 4.09 -14.75
N LYS A 26 -4.12 3.90 -15.13
CA LYS A 26 -3.03 3.49 -14.23
C LYS A 26 -2.84 4.50 -13.09
N GLY A 27 -2.76 5.79 -13.42
CA GLY A 27 -2.68 6.87 -12.43
C GLY A 27 -3.88 6.92 -11.48
N ILE A 28 -5.10 6.79 -12.00
CA ILE A 28 -6.32 6.73 -11.18
C ILE A 28 -6.28 5.53 -10.23
N PHE A 29 -5.92 4.35 -10.75
CA PHE A 29 -5.74 3.14 -9.94
C PHE A 29 -4.72 3.36 -8.83
N HIS A 30 -3.57 3.96 -9.14
CA HIS A 30 -2.52 4.24 -8.15
C HIS A 30 -3.00 5.18 -7.05
N ILE A 31 -3.68 6.27 -7.42
CA ILE A 31 -4.19 7.25 -6.44
C ILE A 31 -5.33 6.65 -5.60
N ALA A 32 -6.18 5.80 -6.17
CA ALA A 32 -7.25 5.15 -5.42
C ALA A 32 -6.71 4.09 -4.45
N THR A 33 -5.71 3.32 -4.86
CA THR A 33 -5.15 2.21 -4.08
C THR A 33 -4.13 2.66 -3.03
N ALA A 34 -3.35 3.71 -3.29
CA ALA A 34 -2.29 4.15 -2.37
C ALA A 34 -2.80 4.47 -0.96
N PRO A 35 -3.89 5.24 -0.74
CA PRO A 35 -4.45 5.45 0.58
C PRO A 35 -4.94 4.16 1.24
N LEU A 36 -5.51 3.23 0.46
CA LEU A 36 -5.99 1.95 0.98
C LEU A 36 -4.83 1.09 1.48
N ILE A 37 -3.74 1.02 0.72
CA ILE A 37 -2.51 0.31 1.11
C ILE A 37 -1.94 0.94 2.39
N THR A 38 -1.74 2.27 2.39
CA THR A 38 -1.14 2.98 3.52
C THR A 38 -1.99 2.87 4.78
N ILE A 39 -3.30 3.12 4.72
CA ILE A 39 -4.18 3.07 5.89
C ILE A 39 -4.29 1.63 6.44
N SER A 40 -4.42 0.63 5.56
CA SER A 40 -4.52 -0.77 6.00
C SER A 40 -3.23 -1.25 6.67
N GLY A 41 -2.06 -0.90 6.13
CA GLY A 41 -0.78 -1.20 6.73
C GLY A 41 -0.53 -0.48 8.05
N ILE A 42 -0.83 0.83 8.14
CA ILE A 42 -0.74 1.59 9.39
C ILE A 42 -1.66 0.99 10.46
N TYR A 43 -2.91 0.70 10.12
CA TYR A 43 -3.86 0.11 11.06
C TYR A 43 -3.37 -1.26 11.55
N SER A 44 -2.94 -2.14 10.65
CA SER A 44 -2.41 -3.46 11.00
C SER A 44 -1.20 -3.34 11.92
N SER A 45 -0.19 -2.58 11.52
CA SER A 45 1.06 -2.40 12.26
C SER A 45 0.84 -1.75 13.64
N ALA A 46 -0.04 -0.76 13.75
CA ALA A 46 -0.39 -0.16 15.03
C ALA A 46 -1.10 -1.16 15.98
N GLN A 47 -1.99 -2.00 15.44
CA GLN A 47 -2.63 -3.04 16.25
C GLN A 47 -1.63 -4.11 16.70
N VAL A 48 -0.67 -4.47 15.86
CA VAL A 48 0.41 -5.39 16.24
C VAL A 48 1.24 -4.81 17.37
N LEU A 49 1.70 -3.56 17.24
CA LEU A 49 2.50 -2.89 18.27
C LEU A 49 1.76 -2.73 19.61
N ARG A 50 0.43 -2.66 19.57
CA ARG A 50 -0.40 -2.54 20.77
C ARG A 50 -0.64 -3.88 21.48
N ASN A 51 -0.78 -4.98 20.72
CA ASN A 51 -1.31 -6.23 21.26
C ASN A 51 -0.30 -7.38 21.30
N SER A 52 0.76 -7.33 20.47
CA SER A 52 1.78 -8.38 20.41
C SER A 52 2.87 -8.17 21.45
N ASP A 53 3.27 -9.26 22.11
CA ASP A 53 4.46 -9.31 22.97
C ASP A 53 5.65 -9.98 22.27
N HIS A 54 5.46 -10.54 21.07
CA HIS A 54 6.51 -11.23 20.34
C HIS A 54 7.38 -10.22 19.60
N GLU A 55 8.67 -10.17 19.97
CA GLU A 55 9.65 -9.26 19.34
C GLU A 55 9.69 -9.36 17.81
N PRO A 56 9.67 -10.55 17.18
CA PRO A 56 9.68 -10.65 15.71
C PRO A 56 8.44 -10.03 15.07
N THR A 57 7.27 -10.17 15.68
CA THR A 57 6.00 -9.62 15.17
C THR A 57 5.99 -8.10 15.28
N ARG A 58 6.48 -7.56 16.40
CA ARG A 58 6.66 -6.12 16.58
C ARG A 58 7.70 -5.55 15.61
N ALA A 59 8.81 -6.25 15.39
CA ALA A 59 9.83 -5.84 14.42
C ALA A 59 9.24 -5.75 12.99
N ALA A 60 8.46 -6.75 12.56
CA ALA A 60 7.76 -6.72 11.28
C ALA A 60 6.85 -5.49 11.15
N ALA A 61 6.09 -5.14 12.19
CA ALA A 61 5.22 -3.96 12.20
C ALA A 61 6.00 -2.63 12.13
N ILE A 62 7.14 -2.52 12.83
CA ILE A 62 8.01 -1.34 12.75
C ILE A 62 8.58 -1.21 11.34
N THR A 63 9.12 -2.30 10.79
CA THR A 63 9.66 -2.32 9.42
C THR A 63 8.59 -1.89 8.42
N ASP A 64 7.38 -2.43 8.52
CA ASP A 64 6.28 -2.07 7.63
C ASP A 64 5.92 -0.58 7.72
N LEU A 65 5.79 -0.02 8.93
CA LEU A 65 5.54 1.42 9.11
C LEU A 65 6.64 2.31 8.52
N VAL A 66 7.91 1.94 8.69
CA VAL A 66 9.03 2.70 8.15
C VAL A 66 8.99 2.69 6.62
N ILE A 67 8.78 1.52 6.02
CA ILE A 67 8.73 1.37 4.57
C ILE A 67 7.50 2.08 3.98
N LEU A 68 6.32 2.00 4.62
CA LEU A 68 5.13 2.75 4.23
C LEU A 68 5.34 4.27 4.34
N GLY A 69 6.05 4.72 5.38
CA GLY A 69 6.43 6.12 5.54
C GLY A 69 7.28 6.59 4.37
N LEU A 70 8.36 5.86 4.06
CA LEU A 70 9.22 6.15 2.91
C LEU A 70 8.45 6.12 1.58
N GLN A 71 7.56 5.15 1.39
CA GLN A 71 6.76 5.05 0.17
C GLN A 71 5.79 6.22 0.02
N SER A 72 5.10 6.59 1.10
CA SER A 72 4.13 7.68 1.12
C SER A 72 4.81 9.02 0.89
N SER A 73 5.97 9.27 1.53
CA SER A 73 6.79 10.45 1.29
C SER A 73 7.28 10.52 -0.16
N GLY A 74 7.79 9.42 -0.72
CA GLY A 74 8.20 9.36 -2.12
C GLY A 74 7.04 9.60 -3.10
N GLY A 75 5.84 9.11 -2.77
CA GLY A 75 4.62 9.34 -3.54
C GLY A 75 4.19 10.81 -3.51
N LEU A 76 4.22 11.45 -2.34
CA LEU A 76 3.93 12.89 -2.20
C LEU A 76 4.92 13.75 -2.99
N VAL A 77 6.22 13.46 -2.90
CA VAL A 77 7.23 14.15 -3.69
C VAL A 77 6.94 13.99 -5.18
N THR A 78 6.60 12.77 -5.63
CA THR A 78 6.24 12.51 -7.04
C THR A 78 5.00 13.25 -7.50
N LEU A 79 3.99 13.40 -6.63
CA LEU A 79 2.77 14.14 -6.93
C LEU A 79 3.00 15.66 -7.00
N ILE A 80 3.85 16.21 -6.12
CA ILE A 80 4.09 17.66 -6.03
C ILE A 80 5.08 18.13 -7.10
N SER A 81 6.06 17.30 -7.46
CA SER A 81 7.13 17.69 -8.39
C SER A 81 6.77 17.61 -9.88
N ASN A 82 5.59 17.12 -10.27
CA ASN A 82 5.16 16.96 -11.66
C ASN A 82 6.22 16.27 -12.56
N ASP A 83 6.27 16.62 -13.86
CA ASP A 83 7.12 15.98 -14.88
C ASP A 83 8.63 16.20 -14.69
N ASP A 84 9.03 17.19 -13.87
CA ASP A 84 10.44 17.54 -13.60
C ASP A 84 11.13 16.59 -12.61
N ILE A 85 10.43 15.57 -12.12
CA ILE A 85 11.03 14.65 -11.16
C ILE A 85 12.13 13.80 -11.83
N SER A 86 13.29 13.74 -11.17
CA SER A 86 14.42 12.95 -11.65
C SER A 86 14.02 11.48 -11.85
N PRO A 87 14.43 10.83 -12.97
CA PRO A 87 14.23 9.40 -13.18
C PRO A 87 14.75 8.53 -12.02
N VAL A 88 15.75 9.01 -11.29
CA VAL A 88 16.31 8.34 -10.12
C VAL A 88 15.29 8.27 -8.98
N VAL A 89 14.57 9.36 -8.70
CA VAL A 89 13.56 9.39 -7.64
C VAL A 89 12.39 8.46 -7.97
N ARG A 90 11.95 8.43 -9.22
CA ARG A 90 10.94 7.45 -9.68
C ARG A 90 11.41 6.01 -9.49
N ARG A 91 12.68 5.71 -9.78
CA ARG A 91 13.26 4.38 -9.55
C ARG A 91 13.31 4.04 -8.06
N ILE A 92 13.72 4.97 -7.21
CA ILE A 92 13.75 4.77 -5.75
C ILE A 92 12.34 4.50 -5.21
N HIS A 93 11.34 5.31 -5.60
CA HIS A 93 9.94 5.10 -5.21
C HIS A 93 9.40 3.72 -5.62
N ARG A 94 9.82 3.20 -6.79
CA ARG A 94 9.45 1.84 -7.20
C ARG A 94 10.12 0.77 -6.35
N ILE A 95 11.42 0.91 -6.08
CA ILE A 95 12.18 -0.03 -5.22
C ILE A 95 11.57 -0.09 -3.82
N ILE A 96 11.27 1.06 -3.22
CA ILE A 96 10.61 1.13 -1.91
C ILE A 96 9.22 0.49 -1.98
N GLY A 97 8.51 0.64 -3.10
CA GLY A 97 7.23 -0.01 -3.33
C GLY A 97 7.29 -1.54 -3.33
N PHE A 98 8.37 -2.16 -3.83
CA PHE A 98 8.62 -3.60 -3.61
C PHE A 98 8.88 -3.91 -2.14
N GLY A 99 9.57 -3.02 -1.45
CA GLY A 99 9.73 -3.08 0.01
C GLY A 99 8.39 -3.15 0.74
N VAL A 100 7.37 -2.38 0.34
CA VAL A 100 6.02 -2.41 0.95
C VAL A 100 5.37 -3.79 0.81
N ILE A 101 5.57 -4.47 -0.33
CA ILE A 101 5.05 -5.83 -0.52
C ILE A 101 5.78 -6.79 0.40
N ALA A 102 7.11 -6.72 0.44
CA ALA A 102 7.93 -7.60 1.27
C ALA A 102 7.64 -7.42 2.77
N SER A 103 7.52 -6.17 3.24
CA SER A 103 7.19 -5.86 4.63
C SER A 103 5.76 -6.27 4.97
N GLY A 104 4.79 -6.01 4.08
CA GLY A 104 3.41 -6.44 4.26
C GLY A 104 3.26 -7.96 4.32
N LEU A 105 4.02 -8.69 3.49
CA LEU A 105 4.05 -10.16 3.52
C LEU A 105 4.65 -10.67 4.82
N TRP A 106 5.78 -10.09 5.27
CA TRP A 106 6.38 -10.46 6.55
C TRP A 106 5.43 -10.20 7.72
N LEU A 107 4.79 -9.01 7.76
CA LEU A 107 3.77 -8.67 8.74
C LEU A 107 2.60 -9.64 8.70
N SER A 108 2.13 -10.02 7.52
CA SER A 108 1.04 -10.99 7.34
C SER A 108 1.39 -12.35 7.94
N VAL A 109 2.60 -12.85 7.69
CA VAL A 109 3.08 -14.12 8.26
C VAL A 109 3.21 -14.01 9.79
N ALA A 110 3.85 -12.95 10.29
CA ALA A 110 4.05 -12.74 11.72
C ALA A 110 2.71 -12.62 12.48
N ASN A 111 1.74 -11.90 11.90
CA ASN A 111 0.40 -11.76 12.45
C ASN A 111 -0.38 -13.08 12.46
N THR A 112 -0.07 -14.02 11.58
CA THR A 112 -0.74 -15.32 11.52
C THR A 112 -0.35 -16.20 12.69
N VAL A 113 0.93 -16.14 13.07
CA VAL A 113 1.52 -16.98 14.12
C VAL A 113 1.41 -16.37 15.52
N ASP A 114 0.89 -15.15 15.64
CA ASP A 114 0.71 -14.44 16.92
C ASP A 114 -0.76 -14.33 17.31
N ASP A 115 -1.18 -15.17 18.27
CA ASP A 115 -2.56 -15.27 18.75
C ASP A 115 -3.09 -14.01 19.46
N ARG A 116 -2.21 -13.12 19.90
CA ARG A 116 -2.62 -11.86 20.53
C ARG A 116 -3.02 -10.80 19.52
N VAL A 117 -2.63 -10.95 18.26
CA VAL A 117 -2.98 -10.01 17.19
C VAL A 117 -4.44 -10.22 16.77
N PRO A 118 -5.31 -9.19 16.87
CA PRO A 118 -6.72 -9.32 16.55
C PRO A 118 -6.95 -9.65 15.07
N ARG A 119 -7.99 -10.44 14.78
CA ARG A 119 -8.33 -10.89 13.42
C ARG A 119 -8.48 -9.74 12.42
N SER A 120 -8.98 -8.59 12.85
CA SER A 120 -9.11 -7.40 11.98
C SER A 120 -7.76 -6.88 11.50
N ALA A 121 -6.71 -6.91 12.33
CA ALA A 121 -5.36 -6.51 11.95
C ALA A 121 -4.76 -7.50 10.95
N ARG A 122 -5.00 -8.81 11.14
CA ARG A 122 -4.57 -9.85 10.18
C ARG A 122 -5.19 -9.63 8.80
N ILE A 123 -6.50 -9.38 8.74
CA ILE A 123 -7.21 -9.09 7.49
C ILE A 123 -6.67 -7.82 6.83
N ALA A 124 -6.38 -6.77 7.63
CA ALA A 124 -5.80 -5.54 7.11
C ALA A 124 -4.39 -5.77 6.51
N ALA A 125 -3.53 -6.57 7.16
CA ALA A 125 -2.22 -6.94 6.63
C ALA A 125 -2.31 -7.69 5.29
N TYR A 126 -3.23 -8.66 5.20
CA TYR A 126 -3.45 -9.40 3.95
C TYR A 126 -3.98 -8.47 2.85
N GLY A 127 -4.94 -7.61 3.19
CA GLY A 127 -5.50 -6.61 2.28
C GLY A 127 -4.44 -5.67 1.75
N GLN A 128 -3.60 -5.10 2.63
CA GLN A 128 -2.45 -4.27 2.27
C GLN A 128 -1.55 -5.01 1.26
N THR A 129 -1.13 -6.22 1.60
CA THR A 129 -0.19 -7.02 0.79
C THR A 129 -0.74 -7.27 -0.61
N VAL A 130 -2.00 -7.73 -0.71
CA VAL A 130 -2.66 -7.98 -2.01
C VAL A 130 -2.83 -6.69 -2.80
N MET A 131 -3.28 -5.61 -2.16
CA MET A 131 -3.48 -4.34 -2.84
C MET A 131 -2.16 -3.71 -3.31
N ALA A 132 -1.05 -3.92 -2.58
CA ALA A 132 0.26 -3.40 -2.95
C ALA A 132 0.85 -4.07 -4.21
N VAL A 133 0.46 -5.31 -4.52
CA VAL A 133 0.88 -6.01 -5.75
C VAL A 133 0.30 -5.35 -7.00
N GLY A 134 -0.95 -4.90 -6.96
CA GLY A 134 -1.65 -4.34 -8.12
C GLY A 134 -0.89 -3.20 -8.81
N PRO A 135 -0.52 -2.13 -8.08
CA PRO A 135 0.29 -1.06 -8.64
C PRO A 135 1.64 -1.58 -9.17
N GLN A 136 2.33 -2.49 -8.48
CA GLN A 136 3.62 -2.96 -8.97
C GLN A 136 3.51 -3.74 -10.30
N LEU A 137 2.43 -4.48 -10.52
CA LEU A 137 2.18 -5.16 -11.79
C LEU A 137 1.69 -4.22 -12.90
N LEU A 138 0.87 -3.21 -12.56
CA LEU A 138 0.33 -2.28 -13.57
C LEU A 138 1.38 -1.25 -14.05
N PHE A 139 2.34 -0.94 -13.18
CA PHE A 139 3.45 -0.03 -13.44
C PHE A 139 4.77 -0.77 -13.74
N SER A 140 4.75 -2.10 -13.86
CA SER A 140 5.86 -2.87 -14.41
C SER A 140 5.91 -2.70 -15.94
N PHE A 141 7.00 -2.09 -16.40
CA PHE A 141 7.44 -1.91 -17.80
C PHE A 141 6.64 -0.90 -18.63
#